data_AF-A0A4U7B5G4-F1
#
_entry.id   AF-A0A4U7B5G4-F1
#
_cell.length_a   1.000
_cell.length_b   1.000
_cell.length_c   1.000
_cell.angle_alpha   90.00
_cell.angle_beta   90.00
_cell.angle_gamma   90.00
#
_symmetry.space_group_name_H-M   'P 1'
#
loop_
_entity.id
_entity.type
_entity.pdbx_description
1 polymer ?
#
loop_
_entity_poly.entity_id
_entity_poly.type
_entity_poly.pdbx_seq_one_letter_code
_entity_poly.pdbx_strand_id
1 'polypeptide(L)'
;MEQQAAYTSVAGALVFWAYIVAALIFTRVCINTIRTATVVKQNTSSSQTLFAILALISFSMLSFYMVNVLILSYQQWSYRYSVPLPFCISDPGCLIGSHAATLHLWQWSTTSTLFQDFGEALVETPGRWCWSNAALALTYINVAFICSKGRQARIPNLWAFVALAEILPISFAQNLFYLALLGSTSNKNNTKLGSSWIWLLSGLGYILCLLVAPNSGQSLISIVLVARLLLALPLSMPVYPSNGDITITAGLPRLSFSIFGILSLVTFVTLAWASQIQSLTTISKELNSHPAVSALGYDFIVSCMSWALWFAAGTGDSAAVTYVSKHD
;
A
#
# COMPACT_ATOMS: atom_id res chain seq x y z
N MET A 1 -37.41 1.97 -21.85
CA MET A 1 -37.05 1.61 -20.47
C MET A 1 -36.58 0.17 -20.48
N GLU A 2 -35.35 -0.07 -20.91
CA GLU A 2 -34.74 -1.40 -20.84
C GLU A 2 -34.44 -1.73 -19.38
N GLN A 3 -34.97 -2.85 -18.90
CA GLN A 3 -34.58 -3.46 -17.64
C GLN A 3 -33.10 -3.84 -17.73
N GLN A 4 -32.23 -2.95 -17.25
CA GLN A 4 -30.85 -3.30 -16.92
C GLN A 4 -30.92 -4.30 -15.77
N ALA A 5 -30.77 -5.59 -16.09
CA ALA A 5 -30.68 -6.65 -15.10
C ALA A 5 -29.63 -6.25 -14.05
N ALA A 6 -30.07 -6.08 -12.80
CA ALA A 6 -29.19 -5.75 -11.69
C ALA A 6 -28.21 -6.91 -11.50
N TYR A 7 -26.98 -6.75 -11.96
CA TYR A 7 -25.90 -7.68 -11.67
C TYR A 7 -25.70 -7.70 -10.15
N THR A 8 -26.17 -8.76 -9.50
CA THR A 8 -25.93 -9.00 -8.08
C THR A 8 -24.53 -9.59 -7.92
N SER A 9 -23.57 -8.78 -7.51
CA SER A 9 -22.20 -9.22 -7.25
C SER A 9 -22.04 -9.56 -5.77
N VAL A 10 -22.65 -10.68 -5.36
CA VAL A 10 -22.44 -11.23 -4.00
C VAL A 10 -20.94 -11.46 -3.75
N ALA A 11 -20.22 -11.89 -4.78
CA ALA A 11 -18.76 -12.04 -4.72
C ALA A 11 -18.04 -10.72 -4.40
N GLY A 12 -18.41 -9.61 -5.06
CA GLY A 12 -17.83 -8.29 -4.77
C GLY A 12 -18.08 -7.84 -3.32
N ALA A 13 -19.32 -7.98 -2.85
CA ALA A 13 -19.66 -7.67 -1.45
C ALA A 13 -18.83 -8.50 -0.46
N LEU A 14 -18.73 -9.82 -0.68
CA LEU A 14 -17.93 -10.70 0.16
C LEU A 14 -16.45 -10.30 0.18
N VAL A 15 -15.87 -9.98 -0.97
CA VAL A 15 -14.50 -9.49 -1.07
C VAL A 15 -14.32 -8.20 -0.27
N PHE A 16 -15.24 -7.23 -0.40
CA PHE A 16 -15.20 -5.97 0.34
C PHE A 16 -15.21 -6.18 1.86
N TRP A 17 -16.16 -6.97 2.38
CA TRP A 17 -16.25 -7.22 3.82
C TRP A 17 -15.07 -8.06 4.34
N ALA A 18 -14.64 -9.06 3.57
CA ALA A 18 -13.45 -9.85 3.90
C ALA A 18 -12.20 -8.98 3.97
N TYR A 19 -12.07 -7.98 3.09
CA TYR A 19 -10.95 -7.05 3.07
C TYR A 19 -10.85 -6.21 4.34
N ILE A 20 -11.98 -5.70 4.85
CA ILE A 20 -12.04 -4.95 6.12
C ILE A 20 -11.59 -5.84 7.29
N VAL A 21 -12.13 -7.06 7.35
CA VAL A 21 -11.77 -8.01 8.43
C VAL A 21 -10.29 -8.39 8.34
N ALA A 22 -9.77 -8.68 7.14
CA ALA A 22 -8.36 -8.98 6.92
C ALA A 22 -7.44 -7.82 7.33
N ALA A 23 -7.80 -6.58 6.98
CA ALA A 23 -7.06 -5.38 7.36
C ALA A 23 -6.93 -5.25 8.88
N LEU A 24 -8.01 -5.48 9.63
CA LEU A 24 -8.01 -5.42 11.10
C LEU A 24 -7.16 -6.53 11.71
N ILE A 25 -7.27 -7.76 11.18
CA ILE A 25 -6.49 -8.90 11.66
C ILE A 25 -4.99 -8.66 11.44
N PHE A 26 -4.58 -8.29 10.23
CA PHE A 26 -3.16 -8.06 9.93
C PHE A 26 -2.60 -6.86 10.68
N THR A 27 -3.37 -5.78 10.84
CA THR A 27 -2.98 -4.66 11.69
C THR A 27 -2.70 -5.11 13.12
N ARG A 28 -3.58 -5.95 13.69
CA ARG A 28 -3.38 -6.51 15.04
C ARG A 28 -2.13 -7.38 15.13
N VAL A 29 -1.87 -8.23 14.13
CA VAL A 29 -0.65 -9.07 14.07
C VAL A 29 0.61 -8.22 13.99
N CYS A 30 0.62 -7.17 13.16
CA CYS A 30 1.75 -6.25 13.03
C CYS A 30 2.00 -5.50 14.35
N ILE A 31 0.97 -4.94 14.98
CA ILE A 31 1.09 -4.26 16.27
C ILE A 31 1.61 -5.20 17.36
N ASN A 32 1.11 -6.44 17.43
CA ASN A 32 1.58 -7.42 18.42
C ASN A 32 3.06 -7.78 18.20
N THR A 33 3.47 -7.90 16.94
CA THR A 33 4.87 -8.13 16.56
C THR A 33 5.76 -6.96 17.00
N ILE A 34 5.34 -5.72 16.72
CA ILE A 34 6.06 -4.52 17.14
C ILE A 34 6.18 -4.48 18.67
N ARG A 35 5.08 -4.65 19.41
CA ARG A 35 5.08 -4.62 20.88
C ARG A 35 6.06 -5.63 21.47
N THR A 36 6.05 -6.85 20.95
CA THR A 36 6.96 -7.91 21.42
C THR A 36 8.42 -7.54 21.15
N ALA A 37 8.72 -6.95 19.99
CA ALA A 37 10.07 -6.48 19.66
C ALA A 37 10.51 -5.27 20.50
N THR A 38 9.62 -4.31 20.74
CA THR A 38 9.94 -3.08 21.49
C THR A 38 10.17 -3.34 22.98
N VAL A 39 9.46 -4.29 23.60
CA VAL A 39 9.66 -4.65 25.02
C VAL A 39 11.11 -5.10 25.30
N VAL A 40 11.77 -5.72 24.32
CA VAL A 40 13.18 -6.15 24.45
C VAL A 40 14.15 -4.96 24.45
N LYS A 41 13.75 -3.81 23.90
CA LYS A 41 14.60 -2.64 23.69
C LYS A 41 14.03 -1.44 24.44
N GLN A 42 14.31 -1.40 25.75
CA GLN A 42 13.68 -0.54 26.76
C GLN A 42 13.95 0.98 26.63
N ASN A 43 14.53 1.47 25.53
CA ASN A 43 14.79 2.88 25.31
C ASN A 43 14.01 3.39 24.09
N THR A 44 12.89 4.06 24.35
CA THR A 44 12.02 4.63 23.30
C THR A 44 12.69 5.85 22.70
N SER A 45 13.20 5.73 21.47
CA SER A 45 13.82 6.85 20.75
C SER A 45 12.76 7.75 20.11
N SER A 46 13.07 9.04 19.94
CA SER A 46 12.20 10.00 19.23
C SER A 46 11.77 9.52 17.83
N SER A 47 12.58 8.69 17.16
CA SER A 47 12.27 8.08 15.87
C SER A 47 11.08 7.12 15.94
N GLN A 48 10.92 6.36 17.03
CA GLN A 48 9.75 5.47 17.19
C GLN A 48 8.47 6.28 17.31
N THR A 49 8.47 7.36 18.08
CA THR A 49 7.32 8.26 18.20
C THR A 49 6.97 8.90 16.84
N LEU A 50 7.98 9.34 16.09
CA LEU A 50 7.79 9.93 14.77
C LEU A 50 7.10 8.96 13.80
N PHE A 51 7.58 7.73 13.66
CA PHE A 51 6.97 6.76 12.73
C PHE A 51 5.59 6.28 13.20
N ALA A 52 5.33 6.25 14.51
CA ALA A 52 4.00 5.98 15.04
C ALA A 52 3.01 7.09 14.68
N ILE A 53 3.41 8.36 14.81
CA ILE A 53 2.60 9.51 14.39
C ILE A 53 2.35 9.47 12.88
N LEU A 54 3.37 9.19 12.08
CA LEU A 54 3.26 9.08 10.63
C LEU A 54 2.31 7.94 10.20
N ALA A 55 2.34 6.80 10.90
CA ALA A 55 1.39 5.71 10.70
C ALA A 55 -0.05 6.13 11.04
N LEU A 56 -0.26 6.82 12.17
CA LEU A 56 -1.58 7.32 12.56
C LEU A 56 -2.13 8.34 11.56
N ILE A 57 -1.29 9.26 11.09
CA ILE A 57 -1.65 10.26 10.08
C ILE A 57 -2.04 9.57 8.78
N SER A 58 -1.24 8.61 8.31
CA SER A 58 -1.53 7.81 7.11
C SER A 58 -2.87 7.07 7.21
N PHE A 59 -3.09 6.37 8.32
CA PHE A 59 -4.34 5.64 8.56
C PHE A 59 -5.56 6.58 8.62
N SER A 60 -5.41 7.73 9.28
CA SER A 60 -6.48 8.72 9.41
C SER A 60 -6.85 9.34 8.07
N MET A 61 -5.84 9.71 7.26
CA MET A 61 -6.06 10.26 5.92
C MET A 61 -6.75 9.25 5.00
N LEU A 62 -6.30 7.99 4.97
CA LEU A 62 -6.98 6.97 4.18
C LEU A 62 -8.43 6.81 4.64
N SER A 63 -8.64 6.65 5.95
CA SER A 63 -9.97 6.42 6.51
C SER A 63 -10.93 7.55 6.10
N PHE A 64 -10.47 8.79 6.17
CA PHE A 64 -11.25 9.95 5.74
C PHE A 64 -11.63 9.88 4.25
N TYR A 65 -10.66 9.66 3.34
CA TYR A 65 -10.94 9.64 1.91
C TYR A 65 -11.73 8.40 1.47
N MET A 66 -11.45 7.23 2.04
CA MET A 66 -12.20 6.01 1.74
C MET A 66 -13.64 6.08 2.24
N VAL A 67 -13.88 6.63 3.43
CA VAL A 67 -15.26 6.87 3.90
C VAL A 67 -15.98 7.82 2.95
N ASN A 68 -15.33 8.89 2.46
CA ASN A 68 -15.93 9.77 1.45
C ASN A 68 -16.25 9.03 0.14
N VAL A 69 -15.38 8.14 -0.35
CA VAL A 69 -15.67 7.28 -1.52
C VAL A 69 -16.91 6.42 -1.27
N LEU A 70 -17.00 5.77 -0.10
CA LEU A 70 -18.13 4.90 0.24
C LEU A 70 -19.43 5.69 0.37
N ILE A 71 -19.38 6.90 0.96
CA ILE A 71 -20.54 7.81 1.05
C ILE A 71 -21.02 8.22 -0.34
N LEU A 72 -20.11 8.64 -1.23
CA LEU A 72 -20.47 9.01 -2.60
C LEU A 72 -21.08 7.84 -3.37
N SER A 73 -20.48 6.65 -3.25
CA SER A 73 -21.02 5.43 -3.86
C SER A 73 -22.41 5.09 -3.32
N TYR A 74 -22.63 5.20 -2.01
CA TYR A 74 -23.94 4.97 -1.40
C TYR A 74 -24.98 5.99 -1.88
N GLN A 75 -24.62 7.27 -1.97
CA GLN A 75 -25.51 8.33 -2.47
C GLN A 75 -25.94 8.08 -3.92
N GLN A 76 -25.00 7.75 -4.80
CA GLN A 76 -25.28 7.43 -6.20
C GLN A 76 -26.19 6.20 -6.33
N TRP A 77 -25.91 5.15 -5.56
CA TRP A 77 -26.75 3.96 -5.51
C TRP A 77 -28.17 4.30 -5.02
N SER A 78 -28.30 5.06 -3.93
CA SER A 78 -29.59 5.45 -3.35
C SER A 78 -30.44 6.22 -4.36
N TYR A 79 -29.83 7.15 -5.10
CA TYR A 79 -30.48 7.90 -6.17
C TYR A 79 -30.99 6.98 -7.30
N ARG A 80 -30.15 6.05 -7.75
CA ARG A 80 -30.49 5.12 -8.84
C ARG A 80 -31.63 4.18 -8.49
N TYR A 81 -31.69 3.72 -7.25
CA TYR A 81 -32.73 2.80 -6.77
C TYR A 81 -33.90 3.51 -6.07
N SER A 82 -33.93 4.85 -6.07
CA SER A 82 -34.96 5.66 -5.40
C SER A 82 -35.18 5.31 -3.93
N VAL A 83 -34.11 4.90 -3.24
CA VAL A 83 -34.11 4.63 -1.80
C VAL A 83 -33.92 5.98 -1.09
N PRO A 84 -34.76 6.32 -0.09
CA PRO A 84 -34.62 7.59 0.62
C PRO A 84 -33.28 7.64 1.36
N LEU A 85 -32.52 8.71 1.12
CA LEU A 85 -31.29 8.93 1.85
C LEU A 85 -31.61 9.16 3.33
N PRO A 86 -30.91 8.48 4.25
CA PRO A 86 -30.93 8.83 5.65
C PRO A 86 -30.60 10.33 5.83
N PHE A 87 -31.46 11.08 6.53
CA PHE A 87 -31.23 12.50 6.90
C PHE A 87 -29.87 12.73 7.62
N CYS A 88 -29.29 11.64 8.12
CA CYS A 88 -27.95 11.41 8.64
C CYS A 88 -26.76 11.87 7.83
N ILE A 89 -26.85 11.82 6.50
CA ILE A 89 -25.70 12.18 5.64
C ILE A 89 -25.55 13.71 5.58
N SER A 90 -26.59 14.44 6.00
CA SER A 90 -26.59 15.89 6.24
C SER A 90 -26.30 16.30 7.70
N ASP A 91 -26.52 15.43 8.70
CA ASP A 91 -26.32 15.73 10.13
C ASP A 91 -25.58 14.60 10.89
N PRO A 92 -24.40 14.85 11.49
CA PRO A 92 -23.52 13.82 12.07
C PRO A 92 -24.04 13.11 13.33
N GLY A 93 -25.19 13.49 13.87
CA GLY A 93 -25.77 12.95 15.11
C GLY A 93 -26.73 11.76 14.96
N CYS A 94 -27.14 11.37 13.74
CA CYS A 94 -28.26 10.42 13.58
C CYS A 94 -27.89 8.94 13.83
N LEU A 95 -26.61 8.56 13.68
CA LEU A 95 -26.22 7.14 13.48
C LEU A 95 -26.43 6.29 14.73
N ILE A 96 -26.61 6.94 15.88
CA ILE A 96 -26.71 6.33 17.20
C ILE A 96 -27.97 6.89 17.86
N GLY A 97 -29.09 6.16 17.82
CA GLY A 97 -30.32 6.60 18.49
C GLY A 97 -31.60 5.93 17.98
N SER A 98 -32.72 6.25 18.62
CA SER A 98 -34.06 5.72 18.34
C SER A 98 -34.68 6.17 17.00
N HIS A 99 -34.01 7.06 16.28
CA HIS A 99 -34.42 7.60 14.97
C HIS A 99 -33.43 7.21 13.86
N ALA A 100 -32.63 6.16 14.08
CA ALA A 100 -31.68 5.67 13.10
C ALA A 100 -32.42 5.20 11.84
N ALA A 101 -32.26 5.92 10.74
CA ALA A 101 -32.75 5.49 9.45
C ALA A 101 -32.03 4.19 9.05
N THR A 102 -32.78 3.24 8.51
CA THR A 102 -32.26 1.92 8.13
C THR A 102 -31.28 2.05 6.97
N LEU A 103 -30.00 1.80 7.24
CA LEU A 103 -28.97 1.75 6.21
C LEU A 103 -29.05 0.43 5.47
N HIS A 104 -29.29 0.48 4.16
CA HIS A 104 -29.35 -0.70 3.29
C HIS A 104 -27.94 -1.14 2.84
N LEU A 105 -26.98 -1.25 3.78
CA LEU A 105 -25.56 -1.48 3.48
C LEU A 105 -25.31 -2.79 2.72
N TRP A 106 -25.98 -3.88 3.12
CA TRP A 106 -25.82 -5.16 2.43
C TRP A 106 -26.34 -5.11 0.99
N GLN A 107 -27.53 -4.53 0.80
CA GLN A 107 -28.12 -4.37 -0.53
C GLN A 107 -27.27 -3.45 -1.41
N TRP A 108 -26.77 -2.34 -0.87
CA TRP A 108 -25.82 -1.48 -1.55
C TRP A 108 -24.54 -2.24 -1.93
N SER A 109 -23.92 -2.96 -1.00
CA SER A 109 -22.65 -3.67 -1.27
C SER A 109 -22.78 -4.78 -2.33
N THR A 110 -23.96 -5.39 -2.47
CA THR A 110 -24.22 -6.48 -3.42
C THR A 110 -24.69 -6.01 -4.79
N THR A 111 -25.22 -4.79 -4.90
CA THR A 111 -25.81 -4.25 -6.15
C THR A 111 -25.10 -3.01 -6.67
N SER A 112 -24.05 -2.53 -5.99
CA SER A 112 -23.20 -1.44 -6.46
C SER A 112 -22.04 -1.92 -7.32
N THR A 113 -21.59 -1.06 -8.22
CA THR A 113 -20.39 -1.23 -9.06
C THR A 113 -19.14 -0.67 -8.38
N LEU A 114 -19.10 -0.67 -7.04
CA LEU A 114 -18.11 0.04 -6.20
C LEU A 114 -16.67 -0.09 -6.71
N PHE A 115 -16.20 -1.31 -6.96
CA PHE A 115 -14.81 -1.53 -7.40
C PHE A 115 -14.55 -1.05 -8.82
N GLN A 116 -15.55 -1.15 -9.71
CA GLN A 116 -15.44 -0.68 -11.08
C GLN A 116 -15.42 0.83 -11.12
N ASP A 117 -16.36 1.48 -10.44
CA ASP A 117 -16.43 2.95 -10.35
C ASP A 117 -15.14 3.52 -9.71
N PHE A 118 -14.62 2.83 -8.69
CA PHE A 118 -13.34 3.19 -8.08
C PHE A 118 -12.19 3.08 -9.08
N GLY A 119 -12.08 1.96 -9.80
CA GLY A 119 -11.03 1.73 -10.80
C GLY A 119 -11.10 2.72 -11.97
N GLU A 120 -12.29 2.97 -12.50
CA GLU A 120 -12.54 3.93 -13.58
C GLU A 120 -12.16 5.34 -13.14
N ALA A 121 -12.53 5.75 -11.92
CA ALA A 121 -12.18 7.06 -11.38
C ALA A 121 -10.66 7.29 -11.28
N LEU A 122 -9.86 6.22 -11.06
CA LEU A 122 -8.40 6.30 -10.98
C LEU A 122 -7.73 6.52 -12.34
N VAL A 123 -8.33 6.08 -13.44
CA VAL A 123 -7.76 6.17 -14.80
C VAL A 123 -8.49 7.14 -15.73
N GLU A 124 -9.57 7.77 -15.25
CA GLU A 124 -10.42 8.69 -16.03
C GLU A 124 -9.62 9.81 -16.70
N THR A 125 -8.63 10.38 -16.00
CA THR A 125 -7.78 11.44 -16.55
C THR A 125 -6.31 11.08 -16.45
N PRO A 126 -5.46 11.60 -17.37
CA PRO A 126 -4.01 11.47 -17.32
C PRO A 126 -3.40 11.78 -15.95
N GLY A 127 -3.86 12.84 -15.27
CA GLY A 127 -3.33 13.25 -13.97
C GLY A 127 -3.73 12.30 -12.84
N ARG A 128 -4.96 11.79 -12.84
CA ARG A 128 -5.42 10.79 -11.87
C ARG A 128 -4.71 9.46 -12.05
N TRP A 129 -4.51 9.06 -13.30
CA TRP A 129 -3.69 7.91 -13.65
C TRP A 129 -2.29 8.09 -13.07
N CYS A 130 -1.67 9.25 -13.28
CA CYS A 130 -0.30 9.56 -12.84
C CYS A 130 -0.12 9.31 -11.35
N TRP A 131 -1.02 9.84 -10.52
CA TRP A 131 -1.01 9.60 -9.08
C TRP A 131 -1.22 8.13 -8.71
N SER A 132 -2.19 7.48 -9.36
CA SER A 132 -2.52 6.08 -9.10
C SER A 132 -1.32 5.17 -9.39
N ASN A 133 -0.66 5.39 -10.52
CA ASN A 133 0.52 4.62 -10.87
C ASN A 133 1.75 4.95 -10.03
N ALA A 134 1.94 6.22 -9.63
CA ALA A 134 2.99 6.58 -8.69
C ALA A 134 2.84 5.80 -7.38
N ALA A 135 1.61 5.70 -6.86
CA ALA A 135 1.31 4.94 -5.66
C ALA A 135 1.56 3.42 -5.86
N LEU A 136 1.16 2.86 -7.00
CA LEU A 136 1.42 1.46 -7.34
C LEU A 136 2.92 1.17 -7.50
N ALA A 137 3.66 2.02 -8.20
CA ALA A 137 5.11 1.95 -8.34
C ALA A 137 5.81 1.95 -6.97
N LEU A 138 5.42 2.88 -6.11
CA LEU A 138 5.97 3.00 -4.76
C LEU A 138 5.61 1.81 -3.87
N THR A 139 4.45 1.20 -4.09
CA THR A 139 4.06 -0.03 -3.41
C THR A 139 5.03 -1.18 -3.70
N TYR A 140 5.40 -1.38 -4.97
CA TYR A 140 6.39 -2.38 -5.34
C TYR A 140 7.72 -2.15 -4.61
N ILE A 141 8.25 -0.93 -4.66
CA ILE A 141 9.52 -0.57 -4.01
C ILE A 141 9.48 -0.84 -2.50
N ASN A 142 8.37 -0.48 -1.85
CA ASN A 142 8.19 -0.68 -0.41
C ASN A 142 8.05 -2.16 -0.02
N VAL A 143 7.22 -2.93 -0.72
CA VAL A 143 7.09 -4.38 -0.48
C VAL A 143 8.43 -5.07 -0.68
N ALA A 144 9.15 -4.67 -1.72
CA ALA A 144 10.47 -5.17 -2.03
C ALA A 144 11.46 -4.88 -0.87
N PHE A 145 11.44 -3.65 -0.35
CA PHE A 145 12.21 -3.25 0.83
C PHE A 145 11.82 -4.04 2.10
N ILE A 146 10.52 -4.16 2.39
CA ILE A 146 9.97 -4.88 3.55
C ILE A 146 10.45 -6.33 3.54
N CYS A 147 10.31 -7.03 2.42
CA CYS A 147 10.76 -8.40 2.27
C CYS A 147 12.27 -8.56 2.49
N SER A 148 13.08 -7.66 1.92
CA SER A 148 14.53 -7.71 2.01
C SER A 148 15.05 -7.44 3.42
N LYS A 149 14.65 -6.29 3.99
CA LYS A 149 15.08 -5.87 5.32
C LYS A 149 14.44 -6.69 6.42
N GLY A 150 13.20 -7.13 6.24
CA GLY A 150 12.48 -7.93 7.21
C GLY A 150 13.10 -9.30 7.40
N ARG A 151 13.56 -9.93 6.30
CA ARG A 151 14.34 -11.16 6.36
C ARG A 151 15.71 -10.97 7.00
N GLN A 152 16.44 -9.92 6.61
CA GLN A 152 17.74 -9.60 7.19
C GLN A 152 17.65 -9.35 8.71
N ALA A 153 16.60 -8.64 9.15
CA ALA A 153 16.34 -8.34 10.55
C ALA A 153 15.55 -9.43 11.29
N ARG A 154 15.26 -10.57 10.63
CA ARG A 154 14.47 -11.71 11.14
C ARG A 154 13.18 -11.30 11.85
N ILE A 155 12.44 -10.36 11.26
CA ILE A 155 11.18 -9.90 11.83
C ILE A 155 10.15 -11.04 11.78
N PRO A 156 9.55 -11.42 12.93
CA PRO A 156 8.52 -12.45 12.95
C PRO A 156 7.27 -11.98 12.19
N ASN A 157 6.47 -12.91 11.68
CA ASN A 157 5.23 -12.58 10.94
C ASN A 157 5.42 -11.58 9.79
N LEU A 158 6.57 -11.58 9.11
CA LEU A 158 6.86 -10.67 8.00
C LEU A 158 5.77 -10.67 6.92
N TRP A 159 5.16 -11.83 6.68
CA TRP A 159 4.04 -12.00 5.76
C TRP A 159 2.86 -11.07 6.08
N ALA A 160 2.61 -10.75 7.36
CA ALA A 160 1.52 -9.86 7.76
C ALA A 160 1.80 -8.40 7.39
N PHE A 161 3.06 -7.95 7.43
CA PHE A 161 3.44 -6.61 6.97
C PHE A 161 3.26 -6.45 5.46
N VAL A 162 3.59 -7.50 4.70
CA VAL A 162 3.39 -7.50 3.24
C VAL A 162 1.90 -7.58 2.89
N ALA A 163 1.15 -8.47 3.54
CA ALA A 163 -0.31 -8.54 3.35
C ALA A 163 -0.99 -7.21 3.71
N LEU A 164 -0.52 -6.54 4.77
CA LEU A 164 -1.00 -5.21 5.15
C LEU A 164 -0.65 -4.14 4.10
N ALA A 165 0.55 -4.20 3.50
CA ALA A 165 0.97 -3.31 2.42
C ALA A 165 0.19 -3.52 1.11
N GLU A 166 -0.41 -4.70 0.93
CA GLU A 166 -1.31 -4.96 -0.19
C GLU A 166 -2.73 -4.46 0.05
N ILE A 167 -3.18 -4.44 1.31
CA ILE A 167 -4.57 -4.17 1.69
C ILE A 167 -4.78 -2.70 2.10
N LEU A 168 -3.88 -2.16 2.91
CA LEU A 168 -3.96 -0.82 3.47
C LEU A 168 -2.98 0.13 2.76
N PRO A 169 -2.98 1.44 3.08
CA PRO A 169 -2.08 2.40 2.47
C PRO A 169 -0.65 1.95 2.67
N ILE A 170 0.18 2.09 1.64
CA ILE A 170 1.55 1.61 1.72
C ILE A 170 2.32 2.36 2.81
N SER A 171 2.06 3.65 2.99
CA SER A 171 2.69 4.45 4.04
C SER A 171 2.33 3.97 5.45
N PHE A 172 1.13 3.43 5.67
CA PHE A 172 0.76 2.86 6.96
C PHE A 172 1.57 1.60 7.26
N ALA A 173 1.58 0.65 6.33
CA ALA A 173 2.31 -0.60 6.46
C ALA A 173 3.83 -0.37 6.57
N GLN A 174 4.37 0.55 5.76
CA GLN A 174 5.77 0.97 5.78
C GLN A 174 6.18 1.54 7.15
N ASN A 175 5.39 2.45 7.72
CA ASN A 175 5.72 3.06 9.01
C ASN A 175 5.62 2.05 10.17
N LEU A 176 4.64 1.14 10.15
CA LEU A 176 4.60 0.01 11.10
C LEU A 176 5.83 -0.90 10.95
N PHE A 177 6.27 -1.15 9.72
CA PHE A 177 7.48 -1.92 9.46
C PHE A 177 8.75 -1.23 9.96
N TYR A 178 8.86 0.10 9.81
CA TYR A 178 9.95 0.88 10.40
C TYR A 178 9.99 0.77 11.92
N LEU A 179 8.82 0.80 12.60
CA LEU A 179 8.76 0.54 14.04
C LEU A 179 9.26 -0.85 14.39
N ALA A 180 8.88 -1.87 13.63
CA ALA A 180 9.34 -3.25 13.83
C ALA A 180 10.87 -3.36 13.65
N LEU A 181 11.44 -2.67 12.66
CA LEU A 181 12.89 -2.62 12.45
C LEU A 181 13.62 -1.92 13.60
N LEU A 182 13.09 -0.81 14.11
CA LEU A 182 13.70 -0.09 15.24
C LEU A 182 13.69 -0.91 16.53
N GLY A 183 12.65 -1.74 16.72
CA GLY A 183 12.53 -2.67 17.85
C GLY A 183 13.38 -3.94 17.70
N SER A 184 13.67 -4.40 16.48
CA SER A 184 14.43 -5.63 16.26
C SER A 184 15.90 -5.47 16.68
N THR A 185 16.40 -6.42 17.48
CA THR A 185 17.83 -6.59 17.76
C THR A 185 18.45 -7.35 16.58
N SER A 186 18.81 -6.61 15.53
CA SER A 186 19.40 -7.20 14.32
C SER A 186 20.75 -7.84 14.63
N ASN A 187 20.79 -9.17 14.72
CA ASN A 187 22.04 -9.93 14.74
C ASN A 187 22.47 -10.14 13.28
N LYS A 188 23.56 -9.48 12.86
CA LYS A 188 24.07 -9.49 11.48
C LYS A 188 24.62 -10.87 11.11
N ASN A 189 23.73 -11.81 10.83
CA ASN A 189 24.12 -13.03 10.15
C ASN A 189 24.00 -12.78 8.65
N ASN A 190 25.09 -13.01 7.91
CA ASN A 190 25.11 -12.91 6.46
C ASN A 190 24.21 -14.00 5.85
N THR A 191 22.90 -13.73 5.74
CA THR A 191 21.98 -14.60 5.01
C THR A 191 21.97 -14.19 3.54
N LYS A 192 22.19 -15.15 2.65
CA LYS A 192 22.00 -14.92 1.21
C LYS A 192 20.49 -14.92 0.93
N LEU A 193 20.00 -13.86 0.30
CA LEU A 193 18.65 -13.83 -0.23
C LEU A 193 18.58 -14.81 -1.42
N GLY A 194 17.47 -15.53 -1.56
CA GLY A 194 17.25 -16.49 -2.66
C GLY A 194 17.36 -15.87 -4.05
N SER A 195 17.20 -16.71 -5.09
CA SER A 195 17.41 -16.39 -6.51
C SER A 195 16.91 -14.99 -6.92
N SER A 196 17.84 -14.12 -7.34
CA SER A 196 17.56 -12.78 -7.87
C SER A 196 16.59 -12.78 -9.05
N TRP A 197 16.41 -13.91 -9.73
CA TRP A 197 15.52 -14.04 -10.89
C TRP A 197 14.04 -13.88 -10.56
N ILE A 198 13.60 -14.29 -9.37
CA ILE A 198 12.19 -14.16 -8.99
C ILE A 198 11.84 -12.69 -8.74
N TRP A 199 12.77 -11.90 -8.19
CA TRP A 199 12.64 -10.44 -8.11
C TRP A 199 12.59 -9.80 -9.49
N LEU A 200 13.46 -10.27 -10.41
CA LEU A 200 13.45 -9.78 -11.79
C LEU A 200 12.13 -10.07 -12.50
N LEU A 201 11.62 -11.30 -12.37
CA LEU A 201 10.38 -11.72 -13.01
C LEU A 201 9.15 -11.03 -12.41
N SER A 202 9.08 -10.92 -11.09
CA SER A 202 8.03 -10.18 -10.38
C SER A 202 8.03 -8.70 -10.78
N GLY A 203 9.20 -8.05 -10.80
CA GLY A 203 9.33 -6.65 -11.18
C GLY A 203 8.99 -6.37 -12.64
N LEU A 204 9.45 -7.21 -13.57
CA LEU A 204 9.10 -7.08 -14.98
C LEU A 204 7.59 -7.31 -15.22
N GLY A 205 7.02 -8.35 -14.61
CA GLY A 205 5.58 -8.60 -14.66
C GLY A 205 4.77 -7.44 -14.10
N TYR A 206 5.22 -6.85 -12.99
CA TYR A 206 4.56 -5.69 -12.38
C TYR A 206 4.58 -4.47 -13.30
N ILE A 207 5.74 -4.16 -13.90
CA ILE A 207 5.87 -3.05 -14.86
C ILE A 207 4.97 -3.26 -16.08
N LEU A 208 4.89 -4.50 -16.60
CA LEU A 208 3.97 -4.82 -17.69
C LEU A 208 2.51 -4.58 -17.29
N CYS A 209 2.10 -4.94 -16.06
CA CYS A 209 0.76 -4.62 -15.56
C CYS A 209 0.49 -3.11 -15.54
N LEU A 210 1.45 -2.30 -15.07
CA LEU A 210 1.31 -0.83 -15.03
C LEU A 210 1.17 -0.23 -16.44
N LEU A 211 1.89 -0.77 -17.42
CA LEU A 211 1.83 -0.31 -18.81
C LEU A 211 0.51 -0.66 -19.50
N VAL A 212 -0.11 -1.79 -19.17
CA VAL A 212 -1.36 -2.26 -19.79
C VAL A 212 -2.60 -1.64 -19.14
N ALA A 213 -2.56 -1.34 -17.84
CA ALA A 213 -3.67 -0.78 -17.06
C ALA A 213 -4.46 0.39 -17.72
N PRO A 214 -3.84 1.42 -18.32
CA PRO A 214 -4.58 2.55 -18.93
C PRO A 214 -5.51 2.14 -20.08
N ASN A 215 -5.17 1.10 -20.82
CA ASN A 215 -5.89 0.75 -22.06
C ASN A 215 -7.11 -0.15 -21.80
N SER A 216 -7.42 -0.48 -20.54
CA SER A 216 -8.41 -1.51 -20.23
C SER A 216 -9.18 -1.22 -18.94
N GLY A 217 -9.95 -0.12 -18.91
CA GLY A 217 -10.72 0.31 -17.73
C GLY A 217 -11.57 -0.80 -17.09
N GLN A 218 -12.27 -1.60 -17.88
CA GLN A 218 -13.06 -2.74 -17.38
C GLN A 218 -12.20 -3.89 -16.82
N SER A 219 -10.99 -4.09 -17.37
CA SER A 219 -10.06 -5.14 -16.93
C SER A 219 -9.08 -4.65 -15.85
N LEU A 220 -9.18 -3.38 -15.43
CA LEU A 220 -8.24 -2.75 -14.52
C LEU A 220 -8.17 -3.50 -13.19
N ILE A 221 -9.31 -3.91 -12.65
CA ILE A 221 -9.37 -4.68 -11.39
C ILE A 221 -8.60 -5.99 -11.53
N SER A 222 -8.78 -6.71 -12.63
CA SER A 222 -8.07 -7.97 -12.90
C SER A 222 -6.55 -7.75 -13.03
N ILE A 223 -6.14 -6.70 -13.74
CA ILE A 223 -4.73 -6.33 -13.89
C ILE A 223 -4.11 -5.97 -12.53
N VAL A 224 -4.82 -5.19 -11.71
CA VAL A 224 -4.37 -4.84 -10.35
C VAL A 224 -4.27 -6.10 -9.48
N LEU A 225 -5.23 -7.03 -9.56
CA LEU A 225 -5.19 -8.28 -8.80
C LEU A 225 -3.95 -9.11 -9.19
N VAL A 226 -3.66 -9.25 -10.48
CA VAL A 226 -2.44 -9.91 -10.97
C VAL A 226 -1.19 -9.19 -10.46
N ALA A 227 -1.17 -7.85 -10.52
CA ALA A 227 -0.06 -7.05 -10.01
C ALA A 227 0.16 -7.28 -8.51
N ARG A 228 -0.92 -7.41 -7.71
CA ARG A 228 -0.84 -7.75 -6.27
C ARG A 228 -0.33 -9.16 -6.04
N LEU A 229 -0.80 -10.16 -6.80
CA LEU A 229 -0.27 -11.53 -6.71
C LEU A 229 1.23 -11.61 -7.02
N LEU A 230 1.71 -10.80 -7.97
CA LEU A 230 3.14 -10.71 -8.29
C LEU A 230 3.96 -10.12 -7.13
N LEU A 231 3.39 -9.23 -6.31
CA LEU A 231 4.05 -8.67 -5.11
C LEU A 231 4.21 -9.68 -3.97
N ALA A 232 3.38 -10.73 -3.94
CA ALA A 232 3.47 -11.80 -2.96
C ALA A 232 4.56 -12.84 -3.33
N LEU A 233 4.95 -12.96 -4.61
CA LEU A 233 5.94 -13.95 -5.06
C LEU A 233 7.27 -13.89 -4.28
N PRO A 234 7.84 -12.71 -3.98
CA PRO A 234 9.07 -12.66 -3.21
C PRO A 234 8.99 -13.26 -1.81
N LEU A 235 7.80 -13.39 -1.20
CA LEU A 235 7.61 -14.00 0.13
C LEU A 235 7.86 -15.50 0.16
N SER A 236 7.61 -16.22 -0.95
CA SER A 236 7.75 -17.68 -1.01
C SER A 236 9.20 -18.15 -1.15
N MET A 237 10.16 -17.23 -1.31
CA MET A 237 11.56 -17.61 -1.48
C MET A 237 12.17 -18.26 -0.22
N PRO A 238 12.84 -19.41 -0.38
CA PRO A 238 13.60 -20.02 0.71
C PRO A 238 14.79 -19.14 1.12
N VAL A 239 15.07 -19.10 2.42
CA VAL A 239 16.26 -18.46 2.99
C VAL A 239 17.28 -19.55 3.27
N TYR A 240 18.45 -19.47 2.62
CA TYR A 240 19.52 -20.44 2.82
C TYR A 240 20.56 -19.89 3.82
N PRO A 241 20.98 -20.70 4.81
CA PRO A 241 22.10 -20.33 5.66
C PRO A 241 23.37 -20.26 4.81
N SER A 242 24.10 -19.15 4.90
CA SER A 242 25.39 -19.02 4.23
C SER A 242 26.45 -19.77 5.05
N ASN A 243 26.77 -21.00 4.66
CA ASN A 243 28.04 -21.60 5.05
C ASN A 243 29.16 -20.86 4.30
N GLY A 244 30.29 -20.62 4.96
CA GLY A 244 31.31 -19.65 4.56
C GLY A 244 31.82 -19.73 3.11
N ASP A 245 32.41 -18.59 2.69
CA ASP A 245 33.41 -18.45 1.62
C ASP A 245 33.01 -18.22 0.16
N ILE A 246 31.78 -17.81 -0.14
CA ILE A 246 31.50 -17.18 -1.44
C ILE A 246 30.77 -15.84 -1.24
N THR A 247 31.54 -14.75 -1.24
CA THR A 247 31.15 -13.33 -1.28
C THR A 247 30.57 -12.90 -2.63
N ILE A 248 29.93 -13.81 -3.36
CA ILE A 248 29.16 -13.45 -4.55
C ILE A 248 27.74 -13.10 -4.09
N THR A 249 27.35 -11.86 -4.41
CA THR A 249 25.99 -11.30 -4.49
C THR A 249 25.25 -10.76 -3.25
N ALA A 250 25.94 -10.12 -2.30
CA ALA A 250 25.27 -9.09 -1.48
C ALA A 250 24.90 -7.81 -2.30
N GLY A 251 25.56 -7.61 -3.45
CA GLY A 251 25.35 -6.47 -4.34
C GLY A 251 24.20 -6.61 -5.35
N LEU A 252 23.89 -7.83 -5.81
CA LEU A 252 22.86 -8.05 -6.84
C LEU A 252 21.42 -7.74 -6.39
N PRO A 253 20.97 -8.07 -5.16
CA PRO A 253 19.64 -7.67 -4.71
C PRO A 253 19.59 -6.14 -4.53
N ARG A 254 20.64 -5.49 -4.03
CA ARG A 254 20.73 -4.01 -3.96
C ARG A 254 20.66 -3.36 -5.34
N LEU A 255 21.41 -3.88 -6.31
CA LEU A 255 21.34 -3.46 -7.71
C LEU A 255 19.95 -3.70 -8.30
N SER A 256 19.31 -4.84 -8.00
CA SER A 256 17.95 -5.13 -8.46
C SER A 256 16.94 -4.15 -7.87
N PHE A 257 17.01 -3.81 -6.58
CA PHE A 257 16.14 -2.78 -5.97
C PHE A 257 16.33 -1.41 -6.62
N SER A 258 17.58 -0.99 -6.83
CA SER A 258 17.88 0.29 -7.49
C SER A 258 17.44 0.28 -8.95
N ILE A 259 17.71 -0.79 -9.70
CA ILE A 259 17.32 -0.93 -11.11
C ILE A 259 15.79 -0.94 -11.25
N PHE A 260 15.06 -1.64 -10.38
CA PHE A 260 13.60 -1.65 -10.44
C PHE A 260 12.95 -0.38 -9.93
N GLY A 261 13.52 0.25 -8.90
CA GLY A 261 13.09 1.59 -8.48
C GLY A 261 13.28 2.61 -9.59
N ILE A 262 14.44 2.57 -10.26
CA ILE A 262 14.74 3.42 -11.41
C ILE A 262 13.85 3.08 -12.60
N LEU A 263 13.63 1.81 -12.94
CA LEU A 263 12.75 1.41 -14.05
C LEU A 263 11.30 1.79 -13.78
N SER A 264 10.83 1.66 -12.54
CA SER A 264 9.49 2.09 -12.14
C SER A 264 9.34 3.61 -12.18
N LEU A 265 10.36 4.35 -11.75
CA LEU A 265 10.44 5.81 -11.88
C LEU A 265 10.51 6.24 -13.35
N VAL A 266 11.31 5.56 -14.17
CA VAL A 266 11.42 5.81 -15.62
C VAL A 266 10.10 5.53 -16.30
N THR A 267 9.42 4.44 -15.94
CA THR A 267 8.07 4.11 -16.46
C THR A 267 7.06 5.17 -16.05
N PHE A 268 7.14 5.67 -14.82
CA PHE A 268 6.32 6.80 -14.36
C PHE A 268 6.60 8.07 -15.17
N VAL A 269 7.87 8.42 -15.38
CA VAL A 269 8.27 9.60 -16.17
C VAL A 269 7.84 9.44 -17.63
N THR A 270 8.09 8.30 -18.27
CA THR A 270 7.71 8.08 -19.67
C THR A 270 6.21 8.12 -19.87
N LEU A 271 5.42 7.61 -18.93
CA LEU A 271 3.95 7.67 -18.99
C LEU A 271 3.40 9.07 -18.67
N ALA A 272 4.02 9.82 -17.75
CA ALA A 272 3.67 11.21 -17.50
C ALA A 272 3.96 12.10 -18.72
N TRP A 273 5.06 11.84 -19.42
CA TRP A 273 5.41 12.51 -20.66
C TRP A 273 4.49 12.11 -21.83
N ALA A 274 4.17 10.81 -21.97
CA ALA A 274 3.31 10.31 -23.04
C ALA A 274 1.85 10.77 -22.90
N SER A 275 1.39 11.02 -21.67
CA SER A 275 0.02 11.44 -21.38
C SER A 275 -0.22 12.96 -21.51
N GLN A 276 0.67 13.67 -22.22
CA GLN A 276 0.56 15.11 -22.50
C GLN A 276 0.37 15.99 -21.25
N ILE A 277 0.90 15.55 -20.11
CA ILE A 277 0.87 16.35 -18.89
C ILE A 277 1.90 17.48 -19.02
N GLN A 278 1.45 18.65 -19.49
CA GLN A 278 2.34 19.78 -19.75
C GLN A 278 2.69 20.59 -18.50
N SER A 279 1.99 20.42 -17.37
CA SER A 279 2.27 21.19 -16.14
C SER A 279 2.08 20.42 -14.83
N LEU A 280 2.99 20.65 -13.88
CA LEU A 280 2.90 20.17 -12.48
C LEU A 280 1.66 20.70 -11.77
N THR A 281 1.16 21.87 -12.17
CA THR A 281 -0.07 22.46 -11.63
C THR A 281 -1.29 21.62 -12.00
N THR A 282 -1.32 21.02 -13.18
CA THR A 282 -2.39 20.11 -13.60
C THR A 282 -2.37 18.83 -12.76
N ILE A 283 -1.18 18.24 -12.55
CA ILE A 283 -1.02 17.07 -11.69
C ILE A 283 -1.49 17.36 -10.26
N SER A 284 -1.06 18.48 -9.69
CA SER A 284 -1.40 18.87 -8.33
C SER A 284 -2.91 19.12 -8.17
N LYS A 285 -3.56 19.73 -9.17
CA LYS A 285 -5.00 19.95 -9.16
C LYS A 285 -5.79 18.63 -9.16
N GLU A 286 -5.32 17.63 -9.90
CA GLU A 286 -5.95 16.31 -9.94
C GLU A 286 -5.81 15.52 -8.63
N LEU A 287 -4.88 15.88 -7.74
CA LEU A 287 -4.75 15.23 -6.43
C LEU A 287 -6.02 15.36 -5.58
N ASN A 288 -6.76 16.47 -5.73
CA ASN A 288 -7.98 16.76 -4.98
C ASN A 288 -9.26 16.67 -5.85
N SER A 289 -9.17 16.15 -7.08
CA SER A 289 -10.32 16.10 -7.98
C SER A 289 -11.29 14.97 -7.66
N HIS A 290 -10.81 13.88 -7.04
CA HIS A 290 -11.64 12.75 -6.62
C HIS A 290 -11.07 12.10 -5.35
N PRO A 291 -11.91 11.72 -4.37
CA PRO A 291 -11.41 11.18 -3.10
C PRO A 291 -10.62 9.88 -3.25
N ALA A 292 -10.91 9.04 -4.26
CA ALA A 292 -10.10 7.85 -4.57
C ALA A 292 -8.65 8.20 -4.94
N VAL A 293 -8.47 9.29 -5.69
CA VAL A 293 -7.16 9.77 -6.15
C VAL A 293 -6.44 10.45 -5.00
N SER A 294 -7.15 11.23 -4.19
CA SER A 294 -6.61 11.83 -2.97
C SER A 294 -6.09 10.75 -2.01
N ALA A 295 -6.84 9.66 -1.81
CA ALA A 295 -6.42 8.55 -0.96
C ALA A 295 -5.04 7.98 -1.39
N LEU A 296 -4.84 7.70 -2.67
CA LEU A 296 -3.58 7.17 -3.19
C LEU A 296 -2.46 8.21 -3.27
N GLY A 297 -2.78 9.44 -3.67
CA GLY A 297 -1.78 10.49 -3.84
C GLY A 297 -1.23 10.99 -2.50
N TYR A 298 -2.07 11.18 -1.48
CA TYR A 298 -1.58 11.50 -0.13
C TYR A 298 -0.82 10.34 0.50
N ASP A 299 -1.23 9.09 0.27
CA ASP A 299 -0.47 7.90 0.68
C ASP A 299 0.93 7.88 0.07
N PHE A 300 1.04 8.17 -1.23
CA PHE A 300 2.32 8.33 -1.92
C PHE A 300 3.20 9.41 -1.27
N ILE A 301 2.65 10.61 -1.01
CA ILE A 301 3.39 11.71 -0.41
C ILE A 301 3.92 11.33 0.97
N VAL A 302 3.06 10.75 1.83
CA VAL A 302 3.45 10.32 3.18
C VAL A 302 4.50 9.21 3.11
N SER A 303 4.37 8.26 2.19
CA SER A 303 5.36 7.18 1.99
C SER A 303 6.73 7.74 1.58
N CYS A 304 6.77 8.71 0.64
CA CYS A 304 7.98 9.41 0.25
C CYS A 304 8.62 10.18 1.41
N MET A 305 7.82 10.90 2.21
CA MET A 305 8.30 11.58 3.42
C MET A 305 8.87 10.59 4.43
N SER A 306 8.20 9.46 4.63
CA SER A 306 8.63 8.39 5.54
C SER A 306 9.97 7.82 5.12
N TRP A 307 10.16 7.59 3.81
CA TRP A 307 11.44 7.17 3.23
C TRP A 307 12.55 8.18 3.45
N ALA A 308 12.29 9.47 3.18
CA ALA A 308 13.27 10.53 3.37
C ALA A 308 13.71 10.64 4.83
N LEU A 309 12.75 10.59 5.77
CA LEU A 309 13.02 10.62 7.21
C LEU A 309 13.81 9.39 7.69
N TRP A 310 13.51 8.20 7.16
CA TRP A 310 14.25 6.98 7.48
C TRP A 310 15.73 7.04 7.08
N PHE A 311 16.04 7.65 5.94
CA PHE A 311 17.43 7.84 5.52
C PHE A 311 18.11 9.01 6.24
N ALA A 312 17.40 10.13 6.42
CA ALA A 312 17.93 11.30 7.12
C ALA A 312 18.25 11.01 8.59
N ALA A 313 17.48 10.14 9.25
CA ALA A 313 17.74 9.72 10.62
C ALA A 313 18.99 8.83 10.78
N GLY A 314 19.72 8.53 9.69
CA GLY A 314 20.90 7.66 9.71
C GLY A 314 20.57 6.19 9.99
N THR A 315 19.31 5.85 10.25
CA THR A 315 18.85 4.48 10.55
C THR A 315 19.02 3.51 9.37
N GLY A 316 19.20 4.02 8.15
CA GLY A 316 19.57 3.24 6.97
C GLY A 316 21.00 2.66 7.03
N ASP A 317 21.95 3.39 7.62
CA ASP A 317 23.40 3.13 7.60
C ASP A 317 24.07 3.01 8.98
N SER A 318 23.41 3.34 10.09
CA SER A 318 23.92 3.00 11.43
C SER A 318 23.93 1.48 11.69
N ALA A 319 23.28 0.69 10.83
CA ALA A 319 23.52 -0.75 10.74
C ALA A 319 24.78 -1.11 9.95
N ALA A 320 25.50 -0.19 9.32
CA ALA A 320 26.70 -0.45 8.53
C ALA A 320 28.00 0.03 9.20
N VAL A 321 27.98 1.05 10.06
CA VAL A 321 29.22 1.78 10.43
C VAL A 321 29.76 1.50 11.85
N THR A 322 29.06 0.81 12.75
CA THR A 322 29.57 0.57 14.12
C THR A 322 30.49 -0.65 14.26
N TYR A 323 31.49 -0.82 13.38
CA TYR A 323 32.51 -1.89 13.50
C TYR A 323 33.93 -1.47 13.06
N VAL A 324 34.31 -0.20 13.21
CA VAL A 324 35.70 0.25 12.95
C VAL A 324 36.37 0.88 14.19
N SER A 325 35.77 0.78 15.38
CA SER A 325 36.43 1.23 16.61
C SER A 325 36.18 0.24 17.74
N LYS A 326 36.99 -0.82 17.76
CA LYS A 326 37.43 -1.56 18.96
C LYS A 326 38.32 -2.72 18.53
N HIS A 327 39.56 -2.39 18.20
CA HIS A 327 40.70 -3.29 18.35
C HIS A 327 41.86 -2.42 18.82
N ASP A 328 41.90 -2.20 20.12
CA ASP A 328 43.14 -2.04 20.88
C ASP A 328 43.44 -3.39 21.54
#